data_AF-A0A2G2DW12-F1
#
_entry.id   AF-A0A2G2DW12-F1
#
_cell.length_a   1.000
_cell.length_b   1.000
_cell.length_c   1.000
_cell.angle_alpha   90.00
_cell.angle_beta   90.00
_cell.angle_gamma   90.00
#
_symmetry.space_group_name_H-M   'P 1'
#
loop_
_entity.id
_entity.type
_entity.pdbx_description
1 polymer ?
#
loop_
_entity_poly.entity_id
_entity_poly.type
_entity_poly.pdbx_seq_one_letter_code
_entity_poly.pdbx_strand_id
1 'polypeptide(L)'
;MIPNVLLVFSLIIVLPTSLLGQGSNNDSTVRHSDISISYSSPERLRIGRIRVDGASNFDQNAVKVIAGLQEGMIVHIPGDEIATAIRNLWNEELFSDVDIS
;
A
#
# COMPACT_ATOMS: atom_id res chain seq x y z
N MET A 1 -25.00 59.96 33.03
CA MET A 1 -25.65 59.54 31.77
C MET A 1 -24.62 58.73 31.00
N ILE A 2 -24.90 57.44 30.78
CA ILE A 2 -23.91 56.39 30.50
C ILE A 2 -23.18 56.68 29.16
N PRO A 3 -21.84 56.56 29.09
CA PRO A 3 -21.06 57.09 27.98
C PRO A 3 -21.09 56.18 26.74
N ASN A 4 -21.13 56.79 25.55
CA ASN A 4 -21.13 56.14 24.23
C ASN A 4 -19.89 55.27 23.93
N VAL A 5 -18.93 55.18 24.85
CA VAL A 5 -17.72 54.33 24.76
C VAL A 5 -18.04 52.86 25.07
N LEU A 6 -19.10 52.57 25.82
CA LEU A 6 -19.47 51.21 26.23
C LEU A 6 -20.07 50.38 25.06
N LEU A 7 -20.61 51.04 24.02
CA LEU A 7 -21.21 50.38 22.86
C LEU A 7 -20.15 49.92 21.82
N VAL A 8 -19.03 50.64 21.70
CA VAL A 8 -17.95 50.30 20.75
C VAL A 8 -17.16 49.06 21.22
N PHE A 9 -17.10 48.83 22.53
CA PHE A 9 -16.37 47.69 23.11
C PHE A 9 -17.07 46.34 22.94
N SER A 10 -18.34 46.30 22.56
CA SER A 10 -19.09 45.06 22.31
C SER A 10 -18.85 44.45 20.93
N LEU A 11 -18.17 45.14 20.00
CA LEU A 11 -17.88 44.63 18.65
C LEU A 11 -16.51 43.91 18.55
N ILE A 12 -15.95 43.49 19.69
CA ILE A 12 -14.66 42.77 19.75
C ILE A 12 -14.81 41.25 19.96
N ILE A 13 -16.01 40.68 20.18
CA ILE A 13 -16.13 39.31 20.76
C ILE A 13 -16.95 38.31 19.90
N VAL A 14 -16.79 38.32 18.57
CA VAL A 14 -17.22 37.19 17.71
C VAL A 14 -16.07 36.86 16.75
N LEU A 15 -15.01 36.18 17.23
CA LEU A 15 -14.74 34.73 17.03
C LEU A 15 -14.37 34.36 15.57
N PRO A 16 -13.54 33.33 15.32
CA PRO A 16 -12.25 32.98 15.88
C PRO A 16 -11.14 32.85 14.80
N THR A 17 -9.90 32.87 15.27
CA THR A 17 -8.66 32.52 14.57
C THR A 17 -8.60 31.03 14.18
N SER A 18 -8.39 30.72 12.89
CA SER A 18 -7.73 29.46 12.47
C SER A 18 -7.34 29.46 10.99
N LEU A 19 -6.06 29.69 10.74
CA LEU A 19 -5.13 28.87 9.95
C LEU A 19 -5.71 28.08 8.74
N LEU A 20 -5.43 28.56 7.52
CA LEU A 20 -5.28 27.69 6.34
C LEU A 20 -3.93 27.98 5.67
N GLY A 21 -2.86 27.50 6.31
CA GLY A 21 -1.73 26.95 5.58
C GLY A 21 -2.00 25.47 5.41
N GLN A 22 -2.43 25.05 4.22
CA GLN A 22 -2.41 23.63 3.84
C GLN A 22 -1.45 23.52 2.66
N GLY A 23 -0.19 23.24 2.99
CA GLY A 23 0.73 22.64 2.03
C GLY A 23 0.16 21.29 1.63
N SER A 24 -0.10 21.12 0.34
CA SER A 24 -0.49 19.83 -0.22
C SER A 24 0.72 18.91 -0.20
N ASN A 25 0.99 18.33 0.97
CA ASN A 25 1.76 17.11 1.05
C ASN A 25 0.81 16.05 0.54
N ASN A 26 0.94 15.72 -0.74
CA ASN A 26 0.29 14.56 -1.32
C ASN A 26 0.98 13.37 -0.66
N ASP A 27 0.50 13.05 0.54
CA ASP A 27 0.65 11.76 1.17
C ASP A 27 0.48 10.75 0.05
N SER A 28 1.55 10.02 -0.20
CA SER A 28 1.51 8.91 -1.12
C SER A 28 0.63 7.89 -0.43
N THR A 29 -0.69 8.04 -0.58
CA THR A 29 -1.65 7.02 -0.21
C THR A 29 -1.29 5.84 -1.09
N VAL A 30 -0.41 4.98 -0.55
CA VAL A 30 -0.19 3.64 -1.06
C VAL A 30 -1.57 3.03 -0.97
N ARG A 31 -2.29 3.06 -2.09
CA ARG A 31 -3.52 2.31 -2.28
C ARG A 31 -3.10 0.86 -2.19
N HIS A 32 -3.06 0.34 -0.97
CA HIS A 32 -3.07 -1.09 -0.74
C HIS A 32 -4.44 -1.51 -1.23
N SER A 33 -4.50 -1.95 -2.49
CA SER A 33 -5.66 -2.65 -3.00
C SER A 33 -5.74 -3.92 -2.17
N ASP A 34 -6.58 -3.93 -1.14
CA ASP A 34 -6.94 -5.15 -0.43
C ASP A 34 -7.58 -6.10 -1.46
N ILE A 35 -6.76 -6.96 -2.05
CA ILE A 35 -7.25 -8.01 -2.94
C ILE A 35 -7.94 -9.00 -2.00
N SER A 36 -9.28 -8.97 -1.97
CA SER A 36 -10.06 -9.97 -1.24
C SER A 36 -9.99 -11.31 -2.00
N ILE A 37 -8.89 -12.04 -1.82
CA ILE A 37 -8.70 -13.36 -2.43
C ILE A 37 -9.66 -14.34 -1.77
N SER A 38 -10.70 -14.75 -2.50
CA SER A 38 -11.67 -15.74 -2.01
C SER A 38 -11.10 -17.15 -2.22
N TYR A 39 -10.47 -17.72 -1.19
CA TYR A 39 -9.86 -19.06 -1.24
C TYR A 39 -10.84 -20.21 -1.55
N SER A 40 -12.15 -19.96 -1.52
CA SER A 40 -13.21 -20.92 -1.82
C SER A 40 -13.48 -21.10 -3.33
N SER A 41 -12.95 -20.24 -4.19
CA SER A 41 -13.12 -20.34 -5.64
C SER A 41 -11.82 -19.94 -6.34
N PRO A 42 -11.04 -20.89 -6.90
CA PRO A 42 -9.82 -20.57 -7.60
C PRO A 42 -10.14 -19.82 -8.90
N GLU A 43 -9.66 -18.59 -9.01
CA GLU A 43 -9.84 -17.76 -10.21
C GLU A 43 -8.55 -17.76 -11.04
N ARG A 44 -8.71 -17.81 -12.37
CA ARG A 44 -7.60 -17.67 -13.31
C ARG A 44 -7.32 -16.20 -13.52
N LEU A 45 -6.23 -15.73 -12.92
CA LEU A 45 -5.80 -14.35 -13.01
C LEU A 45 -4.53 -14.24 -13.84
N ARG A 46 -4.37 -13.09 -14.49
CA ARG A 46 -3.16 -12.75 -15.21
C ARG A 46 -2.26 -11.95 -14.28
N ILE A 47 -1.01 -12.39 -14.12
CA ILE A 47 -0.01 -11.65 -13.37
C ILE A 47 0.24 -10.31 -14.07
N GLY A 48 0.05 -9.22 -13.34
CA GLY A 48 0.38 -7.88 -13.80
C GLY A 48 1.87 -7.59 -13.64
N ARG A 49 2.20 -6.63 -12.78
CA ARG A 49 3.58 -6.29 -12.44
C ARG A 49 3.99 -7.02 -11.16
N ILE A 50 5.17 -7.64 -11.17
CA ILE A 50 5.73 -8.25 -9.95
C ILE A 50 6.65 -7.24 -9.27
N ARG A 51 6.37 -6.96 -8.00
CA ARG A 51 7.23 -6.15 -7.12
C ARG A 51 7.85 -7.06 -6.08
N VAL A 52 9.14 -6.86 -5.81
CA VAL A 52 9.85 -7.59 -4.76
C VAL A 52 10.21 -6.58 -3.69
N ASP A 53 9.62 -6.76 -2.51
CA ASP A 53 9.86 -5.93 -1.33
C ASP A 53 10.66 -6.74 -0.28
N GLY A 54 11.45 -6.07 0.56
CA GLY A 54 12.25 -6.72 1.62
C GLY A 54 13.56 -7.38 1.17
N ALA A 55 13.72 -7.73 -0.11
CA ALA A 55 14.92 -8.35 -0.66
C ALA A 55 15.90 -7.35 -1.32
N SER A 56 16.20 -6.22 -0.66
CA SER A 56 16.99 -5.13 -1.25
C SER A 56 18.44 -5.50 -1.62
N ASN A 57 19.00 -6.52 -0.97
CA ASN A 57 20.34 -7.03 -1.24
C ASN A 57 20.39 -8.05 -2.39
N PHE A 58 19.24 -8.39 -2.98
CA PHE A 58 19.11 -9.38 -4.04
C PHE A 58 18.69 -8.72 -5.36
N ASP A 59 19.09 -9.33 -6.48
CA ASP A 59 18.61 -8.92 -7.79
C ASP A 59 17.13 -9.31 -7.95
N GLN A 60 16.25 -8.33 -8.09
CA GLN A 60 14.81 -8.55 -8.22
C GLN A 60 14.46 -9.47 -9.40
N ASN A 61 15.23 -9.44 -10.49
CA ASN A 61 15.00 -10.32 -11.64
C ASN A 61 15.37 -11.77 -11.29
N ALA A 62 16.46 -11.97 -10.54
CA ALA A 62 16.84 -13.30 -10.07
C ALA A 62 15.76 -13.87 -9.14
N VAL A 63 15.24 -13.07 -8.21
CA VAL A 63 14.14 -13.49 -7.32
C VAL A 63 12.91 -13.92 -8.13
N LYS A 64 12.53 -13.15 -9.17
CA LYS A 64 11.40 -13.50 -10.06
C LYS A 64 11.64 -14.83 -10.79
N VAL A 65 12.87 -15.07 -11.28
CA VAL A 65 13.24 -16.31 -11.97
C VAL A 65 13.18 -17.52 -11.03
N ILE A 66 13.74 -17.40 -9.82
CA ILE A 66 13.71 -18.46 -8.80
C ILE A 66 12.26 -18.77 -8.41
N ALA A 67 11.45 -17.74 -8.17
CA ALA A 67 10.02 -17.89 -7.89
C ALA A 67 9.25 -18.56 -9.06
N GLY A 68 9.80 -18.57 -10.27
CA GLY A 68 9.12 -19.12 -11.44
C GLY A 68 7.87 -18.33 -11.85
N LEU A 69 7.73 -17.09 -11.37
CA LEU A 69 6.62 -16.19 -11.67
C LEU A 69 7.04 -15.16 -12.71
N GLN A 70 6.22 -14.98 -13.75
CA GLN A 70 6.49 -14.01 -14.82
C GLN A 70 5.28 -13.12 -15.07
N GLU A 71 5.57 -11.85 -15.35
CA GLU A 71 4.57 -10.86 -15.73
C GLU A 71 3.86 -11.30 -17.01
N GLY A 72 2.53 -11.28 -16.99
CA GLY A 72 1.69 -11.68 -18.11
C GLY A 72 1.29 -13.15 -18.15
N MET A 73 1.82 -14.01 -17.28
CA MET A 73 1.42 -15.41 -17.14
C MET A 73 0.00 -15.54 -16.53
N ILE A 74 -0.73 -16.59 -16.90
CA ILE A 74 -1.99 -16.97 -16.26
C ILE A 74 -1.67 -17.93 -15.12
N VAL A 75 -2.15 -17.62 -13.92
CA VAL A 75 -2.01 -18.47 -12.72
C VAL A 75 -3.34 -18.62 -12.00
N HIS A 76 -3.48 -19.69 -11.23
CA HIS A 76 -4.64 -19.89 -10.36
C HIS A 76 -4.35 -19.26 -8.99
N ILE A 77 -5.28 -18.45 -8.49
CA ILE A 77 -5.15 -17.85 -7.16
C ILE A 77 -6.41 -18.19 -6.34
N PRO A 78 -6.29 -18.89 -5.21
CA PRO A 78 -5.11 -19.65 -4.78
C PRO A 78 -4.80 -20.83 -5.73
N GLY A 79 -3.53 -21.22 -5.87
CA GLY A 79 -3.10 -22.28 -6.79
C GLY A 79 -1.69 -22.82 -6.52
N ASP A 80 -1.35 -23.90 -7.21
CA ASP A 80 -0.09 -24.63 -7.06
C ASP A 80 1.13 -23.81 -7.49
N GLU A 81 0.93 -22.87 -8.41
CA GLU A 81 1.97 -21.99 -8.94
C GLU A 81 2.56 -21.10 -7.83
N ILE A 82 1.69 -20.53 -6.98
CA ILE A 82 2.11 -19.69 -5.84
C ILE A 82 2.81 -20.54 -4.78
N ALA A 83 2.27 -21.72 -4.45
CA ALA A 83 2.89 -22.63 -3.50
C ALA A 83 4.27 -23.11 -3.98
N THR A 84 4.43 -23.31 -5.30
CA THR A 84 5.71 -23.69 -5.91
C THR A 84 6.70 -22.55 -5.89
N ALA A 85 6.25 -21.32 -6.17
CA ALA A 85 7.10 -20.14 -6.10
C ALA A 85 7.71 -19.94 -4.70
N ILE A 86 6.89 -20.06 -3.65
CA ILE A 86 7.34 -19.95 -2.27
C ILE A 86 8.33 -21.06 -1.93
N ARG A 87 8.04 -22.31 -2.33
CA ARG A 87 8.96 -23.45 -2.13
C ARG A 87 10.30 -23.24 -2.82
N ASN A 88 10.31 -22.75 -4.06
CA ASN A 88 11.55 -22.50 -4.80
C ASN A 88 12.40 -21.43 -4.10
N LEU A 89 11.78 -20.36 -3.61
CA LEU A 89 12.49 -19.33 -2.86
C LEU A 89 13.10 -19.90 -1.57
N TRP A 90 12.33 -20.68 -0.79
CA TRP A 90 12.87 -21.31 0.43
C TRP A 90 14.01 -22.30 0.16
N ASN A 91 13.98 -23.02 -0.96
CA ASN A 91 15.02 -23.99 -1.32
C ASN A 91 16.39 -23.34 -1.59
N GLU A 92 16.43 -22.05 -1.92
CA GLU A 92 17.70 -21.33 -2.07
C GLU A 92 18.39 -21.06 -0.72
N GLU A 93 17.70 -21.26 0.41
CA GLU A 93 18.18 -20.95 1.78
C GLU A 93 18.59 -19.47 1.98
N LEU A 94 18.24 -18.59 1.03
CA LEU A 94 18.54 -17.16 1.05
C LEU A 94 17.47 -16.31 1.75
N PHE A 95 16.27 -16.87 1.94
CA PHE A 95 15.11 -16.17 2.48
C PHE A 95 14.66 -16.80 3.79
N SER A 96 14.56 -15.97 4.83
CA SER A 96 14.05 -16.40 6.14
C SER A 96 12.52 -16.44 6.19
N ASP A 97 11.87 -15.57 5.42
CA ASP A 97 10.41 -15.43 5.36
C ASP A 97 10.01 -14.98 3.96
N VAL A 98 8.89 -15.52 3.46
CA VAL A 98 8.39 -15.28 2.10
C VAL A 98 6.87 -15.16 2.15
N ASP A 99 6.36 -14.02 1.72
CA ASP A 99 4.93 -13.74 1.58
C ASP A 99 4.60 -13.28 0.16
N ILE A 100 3.41 -13.65 -0.33
CA ILE A 100 2.91 -13.26 -1.65
C ILE A 100 1.47 -12.76 -1.47
N SER A 101 1.26 -11.46 -1.73
CA SER A 101 -0.02 -10.76 -1.63
C SER A 101 -0.39 -9.98 -2.90
#